data_AF-A0A098S8Z7-F1
#
_entry.id   AF-A0A098S8Z7-F1
#
_cell.length_a   1.000
_cell.length_b   1.000
_cell.length_c   1.000
_cell.angle_alpha   90.00
_cell.angle_beta   90.00
_cell.angle_gamma   90.00
#
_symmetry.space_group_name_H-M   'P 1'
#
loop_
_entity.id
_entity.type
_entity.pdbx_description
1 polymer ?
#
loop_
_entity_poly.entity_id
_entity_poly.type
_entity_poly.pdbx_seq_one_letter_code
_entity_poly.pdbx_strand_id
1 'polypeptide(L)'
;MAGFTSNLSAQKHDYTWLFSEQYITSNDWGEASRLDFNSSPPVISAPDSVQMIFGGTNFTMSNAEGGLIFYTNGCEIHNARHQLMENGDGINPGDVHDHQCDESQYSPGYTVPTQGALALPKPNTPNIFYLFHIRSAYDPILGAPYGALIQLLYTVVDSAQNEGNGSVVEKNMSA
;
A
#
# COMPACT_ATOMS: atom_id res chain seq x y z
N MET A 1 16.57 5.75 45.87
CA MET A 1 16.91 5.89 44.44
C MET A 1 15.68 5.49 43.65
N ALA A 2 14.91 6.46 43.16
CA ALA A 2 13.73 6.18 42.35
C ALA A 2 14.20 5.83 40.93
N GLY A 3 13.93 4.60 40.48
CA GLY A 3 14.19 4.21 39.10
C GLY A 3 13.19 4.90 38.17
N PHE A 4 13.67 5.68 37.23
CA PHE A 4 12.86 6.18 36.12
C PHE A 4 12.76 5.08 35.08
N THR A 5 11.55 4.62 34.78
CA THR A 5 11.27 3.78 33.61
C THR A 5 10.87 4.67 32.45
N SER A 6 11.66 4.69 31.40
CA SER A 6 11.27 5.29 30.12
C SER A 6 10.45 4.28 29.32
N ASN A 7 9.14 4.47 29.23
CA ASN A 7 8.33 3.78 28.23
C ASN A 7 8.52 4.49 26.89
N LEU A 8 9.36 3.94 26.02
CA LEU A 8 9.43 4.33 24.62
C LEU A 8 8.40 3.49 23.88
N SER A 9 7.29 4.11 23.46
CA SER A 9 6.40 3.49 22.48
C SER A 9 7.03 3.66 21.11
N ALA A 10 7.21 2.57 20.37
CA ALA A 10 7.51 2.65 18.95
C ALA A 10 6.33 3.32 18.21
N GLN A 11 6.65 3.93 17.07
CA GLN A 11 5.68 4.58 16.18
C GLN A 11 4.68 3.54 15.66
N LYS A 12 3.40 3.89 15.57
CA LYS A 12 2.33 2.95 15.21
C LYS A 12 2.09 2.79 13.70
N HIS A 13 3.12 3.00 12.88
CA HIS A 13 2.98 3.06 11.42
C HIS A 13 2.61 1.72 10.75
N ASP A 14 2.66 0.61 11.50
CA ASP A 14 2.29 -0.74 11.07
C ASP A 14 1.20 -1.36 11.99
N TYR A 15 0.24 -0.55 12.45
CA TYR A 15 -0.80 -0.98 13.40
C TYR A 15 -2.10 -1.42 12.73
N THR A 16 -2.20 -1.31 11.42
CA THR A 16 -3.31 -1.84 10.62
C THR A 16 -2.75 -2.78 9.57
N TRP A 17 -3.19 -4.03 9.59
CA TRP A 17 -2.91 -4.97 8.50
C TRP A 17 -4.20 -5.23 7.75
N LEU A 18 -4.18 -4.99 6.44
CA LEU A 18 -5.31 -5.19 5.55
C LEU A 18 -5.01 -6.34 4.59
N PHE A 19 -5.97 -7.24 4.44
CA PHE A 19 -5.91 -8.39 3.53
C PHE A 19 -7.20 -8.41 2.71
N SER A 20 -7.14 -8.80 1.45
CA SER A 20 -8.28 -8.89 0.54
C SER A 20 -7.95 -9.83 -0.61
N GLU A 21 -8.94 -10.65 -0.97
CA GLU A 21 -8.82 -11.72 -1.96
C GLU A 21 -9.86 -11.56 -3.10
N GLN A 22 -10.87 -10.70 -2.93
CA GLN A 22 -11.92 -10.54 -3.91
C GLN A 22 -12.46 -9.11 -3.95
N TYR A 23 -12.60 -8.57 -5.15
CA TYR A 23 -13.29 -7.32 -5.44
C TYR A 23 -14.23 -7.52 -6.64
N ILE A 24 -15.51 -7.26 -6.46
CA ILE A 24 -16.54 -7.35 -7.50
C ILE A 24 -16.84 -5.94 -8.00
N THR A 25 -16.37 -5.64 -9.21
CA THR A 25 -16.51 -4.30 -9.82
C THR A 25 -17.96 -3.92 -10.10
N SER A 26 -18.85 -4.88 -10.35
CA SER A 26 -20.24 -4.58 -10.72
C SER A 26 -21.09 -3.99 -9.59
N ASN A 27 -20.66 -4.09 -8.34
CA ASN A 27 -21.40 -3.62 -7.18
C ASN A 27 -20.50 -3.01 -6.08
N ASP A 28 -19.25 -2.68 -6.42
CA ASP A 28 -18.28 -2.07 -5.52
C ASP A 28 -18.01 -2.86 -4.22
N TRP A 29 -18.33 -4.15 -4.21
CA TRP A 29 -18.16 -5.01 -3.04
C TRP A 29 -16.81 -5.70 -3.07
N GLY A 30 -16.02 -5.52 -2.03
CA GLY A 30 -14.77 -6.25 -1.82
C GLY A 30 -14.73 -6.92 -0.47
N GLU A 31 -14.20 -8.14 -0.45
CA GLU A 31 -13.97 -8.92 0.77
C GLU A 31 -12.60 -8.59 1.32
N ALA A 32 -12.56 -8.15 2.58
CA ALA A 32 -11.31 -7.89 3.27
C ALA A 32 -11.36 -8.31 4.74
N SER A 33 -10.17 -8.58 5.28
CA SER A 33 -9.92 -8.76 6.70
C SER A 33 -8.94 -7.69 7.17
N ARG A 34 -9.26 -7.06 8.30
CA ARG A 34 -8.41 -6.07 8.95
C ARG A 34 -8.04 -6.51 10.36
N LEU A 35 -6.75 -6.51 10.65
CA LEU A 35 -6.21 -6.61 12.00
C LEU A 35 -5.80 -5.22 12.48
N ASP A 36 -6.29 -4.82 13.64
CA ASP A 36 -5.98 -3.54 14.28
C ASP A 36 -5.27 -3.78 15.63
N PHE A 37 -4.03 -3.34 15.73
CA PHE A 37 -3.15 -3.55 16.87
C PHE A 37 -3.24 -2.44 17.94
N ASN A 38 -4.24 -1.55 17.87
CA ASN A 38 -4.44 -0.49 18.87
C ASN A 38 -4.94 -1.00 20.23
N SER A 39 -5.33 -2.27 20.33
CA SER A 39 -5.67 -2.95 21.57
C SER A 39 -4.96 -4.29 21.71
N SER A 40 -4.98 -4.84 22.93
CA SER A 40 -4.53 -6.21 23.21
C SER A 40 -5.69 -7.00 23.82
N PRO A 41 -6.19 -8.08 23.17
CA PRO A 41 -5.75 -8.58 21.87
C PRO A 41 -6.08 -7.62 20.70
N PRO A 42 -5.45 -7.80 19.51
CA PRO A 42 -5.80 -7.04 18.32
C PRO A 42 -7.28 -7.20 17.96
N VAL A 43 -7.91 -6.13 17.48
CA VAL A 43 -9.28 -6.19 16.95
C VAL A 43 -9.23 -6.74 15.54
N ILE A 44 -10.11 -7.71 15.26
CA ILE A 44 -10.30 -8.28 13.93
C ILE A 44 -11.64 -7.77 13.40
N SER A 45 -11.64 -7.28 12.16
CA SER A 45 -12.85 -6.78 11.48
C SER A 45 -12.82 -7.15 10.00
N ALA A 46 -13.98 -7.11 9.35
CA ALA A 46 -14.11 -7.30 7.92
C ALA A 46 -14.70 -6.01 7.32
N PRO A 47 -13.86 -5.04 6.92
CA PRO A 47 -14.36 -3.83 6.28
C PRO A 47 -14.97 -4.18 4.92
N ASP A 48 -16.23 -3.83 4.74
CA ASP A 48 -16.84 -3.81 3.41
C ASP A 48 -16.17 -2.71 2.57
N SER A 49 -16.18 -2.83 1.24
CA SER A 49 -15.69 -1.83 0.26
C SER A 49 -14.18 -1.69 0.08
N VAL A 50 -13.35 -2.67 0.44
CA VAL A 50 -11.95 -2.70 -0.01
C VAL A 50 -11.91 -3.10 -1.49
N GLN A 51 -11.82 -2.11 -2.36
CA GLN A 51 -11.91 -2.28 -3.82
C GLN A 51 -10.57 -2.67 -4.47
N MET A 52 -9.86 -3.63 -3.88
CA MET A 52 -8.52 -4.00 -4.30
C MET A 52 -8.17 -5.41 -3.83
N ILE A 53 -7.56 -6.22 -4.70
CA ILE A 53 -7.03 -7.55 -4.34
C ILE A 53 -5.52 -7.45 -4.04
N PHE A 54 -5.06 -8.16 -3.01
CA PHE A 54 -3.65 -8.23 -2.63
C PHE A 54 -3.05 -9.61 -2.95
N GLY A 55 -2.68 -9.88 -4.19
CA GLY A 55 -1.99 -11.12 -4.53
C GLY A 55 -0.48 -11.03 -4.27
N GLY A 56 0.23 -10.22 -5.05
CA GLY A 56 1.70 -10.17 -5.03
C GLY A 56 2.32 -9.13 -4.10
N THR A 57 1.81 -7.90 -4.13
CA THR A 57 2.27 -6.80 -3.27
C THR A 57 1.16 -6.42 -2.30
N ASN A 58 1.51 -6.18 -1.05
CA ASN A 58 0.62 -5.63 -0.04
C ASN A 58 1.44 -4.73 0.87
N PHE A 59 1.02 -3.47 0.98
CA PHE A 59 1.54 -2.59 2.01
C PHE A 59 0.43 -1.70 2.54
N THR A 60 0.40 -1.52 3.86
CA THR A 60 -0.56 -0.67 4.57
C THR A 60 0.21 0.32 5.45
N MET A 61 -0.19 1.59 5.42
CA MET A 61 0.42 2.65 6.23
C MET A 61 -0.55 3.15 7.29
N SER A 62 -0.13 3.13 8.55
CA SER A 62 -0.85 3.79 9.65
C SER A 62 -0.21 5.11 10.04
N ASN A 63 -0.96 6.00 10.69
CA ASN A 63 -0.44 7.21 11.32
C ASN A 63 0.25 6.91 12.66
N ALA A 64 0.79 7.94 13.32
CA ALA A 64 1.49 7.78 14.59
C ALA A 64 0.57 7.26 15.72
N GLU A 65 -0.74 7.46 15.57
CA GLU A 65 -1.78 7.01 16.49
C GLU A 65 -2.27 5.59 16.19
N GLY A 66 -1.89 5.01 15.04
CA GLY A 66 -2.21 3.65 14.61
C GLY A 66 -3.45 3.53 13.71
N GLY A 67 -4.01 4.64 13.23
CA GLY A 67 -5.11 4.64 12.27
C GLY A 67 -4.62 4.52 10.83
N LEU A 68 -5.35 3.80 9.98
CA LEU A 68 -5.07 3.67 8.54
C LEU A 68 -4.98 5.04 7.86
N ILE A 69 -3.96 5.23 7.01
CA ILE A 69 -3.81 6.39 6.12
C ILE A 69 -4.05 5.97 4.66
N PHE A 70 -3.30 4.99 4.20
CA PHE A 70 -3.38 4.47 2.83
C PHE A 70 -2.85 3.04 2.76
N TYR A 71 -3.12 2.37 1.65
CA TYR A 71 -2.60 1.05 1.35
C TYR A 71 -2.42 0.88 -0.16
N THR A 72 -1.68 -0.15 -0.57
CA THR A 72 -1.41 -0.43 -1.99
C THR A 72 -1.20 -1.92 -2.22
N ASN A 73 -1.64 -2.39 -3.39
CA ASN A 73 -1.31 -3.69 -3.96
C ASN A 73 -0.20 -3.59 -5.03
N GLY A 74 0.49 -2.46 -5.11
CA GLY A 74 1.52 -2.17 -6.11
C GLY A 74 1.00 -1.81 -7.51
N CYS A 75 -0.31 -1.82 -7.75
CA CYS A 75 -0.94 -1.28 -8.96
C CYS A 75 -1.45 0.14 -8.73
N GLU A 76 -2.05 0.34 -7.57
CA GLU A 76 -2.74 1.57 -7.18
C GLU A 76 -2.61 1.81 -5.68
N ILE A 77 -2.87 3.05 -5.26
CA ILE A 77 -2.81 3.50 -3.87
C ILE A 77 -4.22 3.95 -3.47
N HIS A 78 -4.76 3.35 -2.42
CA HIS A 78 -6.07 3.69 -1.87
C HIS A 78 -5.94 4.37 -0.52
N ASN A 79 -6.88 5.25 -0.21
CA ASN A 79 -6.92 6.00 1.04
C ASN A 79 -7.62 5.21 2.16
N ALA A 80 -7.68 5.81 3.35
CA ALA A 80 -8.33 5.21 4.53
C ALA A 80 -9.85 5.01 4.41
N ARG A 81 -10.50 5.56 3.38
CA ARG A 81 -11.91 5.34 3.04
C ARG A 81 -12.10 4.24 2.00
N HIS A 82 -11.03 3.50 1.68
CA HIS A 82 -11.03 2.41 0.70
C HIS A 82 -11.38 2.86 -0.73
N GLN A 83 -11.01 4.08 -1.07
CA GLN A 83 -11.17 4.65 -2.40
C GLN A 83 -9.80 4.90 -3.03
N LEU A 84 -9.73 4.81 -4.36
CA LEU A 84 -8.56 5.25 -5.12
C LEU A 84 -8.15 6.65 -4.67
N MET A 85 -6.91 6.79 -4.21
CA MET A 85 -6.34 8.07 -3.82
C MET A 85 -6.20 8.96 -5.06
N GLU A 86 -6.29 10.28 -4.90
CA GLU A 86 -6.04 11.18 -6.03
C GLU A 86 -4.64 10.94 -6.61
N ASN A 87 -4.57 10.72 -7.93
CA ASN A 87 -3.36 10.28 -8.64
C ASN A 87 -2.76 8.96 -8.09
N GLY A 88 -3.53 8.11 -7.42
CA GLY A 88 -3.07 6.86 -6.80
C GLY A 88 -2.81 5.70 -7.77
N ASP A 89 -3.30 5.79 -9.00
CA ASP A 89 -3.22 4.78 -10.06
C ASP A 89 -1.83 4.74 -10.74
N GLY A 90 -1.57 3.72 -11.56
CA GLY A 90 -0.43 3.73 -12.50
C GLY A 90 0.96 3.71 -11.85
N ILE A 91 1.09 3.19 -10.62
CA ILE A 91 2.40 2.95 -10.01
C ILE A 91 3.03 1.66 -10.58
N ASN A 92 4.36 1.59 -10.63
CA ASN A 92 5.11 0.47 -11.25
C ASN A 92 4.86 0.27 -12.77
N PRO A 93 4.91 1.32 -13.62
CA PRO A 93 4.45 1.27 -15.00
C PRO A 93 5.22 0.30 -15.92
N GLY A 94 4.59 -0.13 -17.00
CA GLY A 94 5.17 -0.99 -18.03
C GLY A 94 4.58 -2.40 -18.00
N ASP A 95 5.12 -3.28 -18.83
CA ASP A 95 4.45 -4.52 -19.23
C ASP A 95 3.84 -5.37 -18.10
N VAL A 96 4.50 -5.49 -16.94
CA VAL A 96 3.95 -6.24 -15.79
C VAL A 96 2.70 -5.56 -15.23
N HIS A 97 2.72 -4.23 -15.10
CA HIS A 97 1.54 -3.46 -14.71
C HIS A 97 0.45 -3.59 -15.76
N ASP A 98 0.79 -3.40 -17.03
CA ASP A 98 -0.18 -3.45 -18.13
C ASP A 98 -0.88 -4.82 -18.24
N HIS A 99 -0.24 -5.88 -17.75
CA HIS A 99 -0.80 -7.23 -17.74
C HIS A 99 -1.52 -7.61 -16.44
N GLN A 100 -1.11 -7.07 -15.29
CA GLN A 100 -1.61 -7.50 -13.98
C GLN A 100 -2.51 -6.48 -13.28
N CYS A 101 -2.39 -5.20 -13.63
CA CYS A 101 -3.10 -4.11 -12.98
C CYS A 101 -4.33 -3.68 -13.78
N ASP A 102 -5.19 -4.64 -14.11
CA ASP A 102 -6.51 -4.32 -14.65
C ASP A 102 -7.53 -4.06 -13.52
N GLU A 103 -8.56 -3.25 -13.83
CA GLU A 103 -9.71 -3.06 -12.95
C GLU A 103 -10.70 -4.22 -13.12
N SER A 104 -10.25 -5.43 -12.81
CA SER A 104 -11.12 -6.61 -12.84
C SER A 104 -11.04 -7.41 -11.55
N GLN A 105 -12.10 -8.16 -11.28
CA GLN A 105 -12.15 -9.14 -10.18
C GLN A 105 -11.11 -10.28 -10.31
N TYR A 106 -10.35 -10.30 -11.41
CA TYR A 106 -9.29 -11.27 -11.66
C TYR A 106 -7.88 -10.66 -11.57
N SER A 107 -7.79 -9.35 -11.30
CA SER A 107 -6.53 -8.66 -11.09
C SER A 107 -5.79 -9.27 -9.88
N PRO A 108 -4.60 -9.86 -10.07
CA PRO A 108 -3.84 -10.43 -8.96
C PRO A 108 -3.12 -9.35 -8.12
N GLY A 109 -3.26 -8.07 -8.47
CA GLY A 109 -2.35 -7.02 -8.00
C GLY A 109 -0.94 -7.18 -8.57
N TYR A 110 -0.02 -6.30 -8.17
CA TYR A 110 1.30 -6.23 -8.77
C TYR A 110 2.24 -7.30 -8.20
N THR A 111 2.72 -8.20 -9.04
CA THR A 111 3.53 -9.35 -8.61
C THR A 111 5.02 -9.05 -8.63
N VAL A 112 5.65 -9.24 -7.46
CA VAL A 112 7.11 -9.24 -7.30
C VAL A 112 7.55 -10.47 -6.49
N PRO A 113 8.85 -10.86 -6.52
CA PRO A 113 9.30 -12.07 -5.83
C PRO A 113 9.24 -12.01 -4.29
N THR A 114 9.25 -10.82 -3.69
CA THR A 114 9.33 -10.63 -2.23
C THR A 114 8.49 -9.42 -1.78
N GLN A 115 9.03 -8.52 -0.94
CA GLN A 115 8.35 -7.32 -0.48
C GLN A 115 8.31 -6.27 -1.60
N GLY A 116 7.11 -6.00 -2.13
CA GLY A 116 6.92 -5.07 -3.25
C GLY A 116 6.81 -3.60 -2.88
N ALA A 117 6.51 -3.29 -1.62
CA ALA A 117 6.32 -1.91 -1.18
C ALA A 117 6.69 -1.69 0.29
N LEU A 118 7.12 -0.46 0.58
CA LEU A 118 7.40 0.05 1.93
C LEU A 118 7.20 1.57 1.93
N ALA A 119 6.36 2.09 2.83
CA ALA A 119 6.27 3.53 3.05
C ALA A 119 6.98 3.97 4.34
N LEU A 120 7.59 5.15 4.28
CA LEU A 120 8.22 5.82 5.41
C LEU A 120 7.75 7.28 5.51
N PRO A 121 7.46 7.79 6.71
CA PRO A 121 7.18 9.22 6.88
C PRO A 121 8.43 10.05 6.53
N LYS A 122 8.24 11.13 5.79
CA LYS A 122 9.30 12.08 5.49
C LYS A 122 9.69 12.83 6.77
N PRO A 123 10.98 12.83 7.17
CA PRO A 123 11.42 13.52 8.39
C PRO A 123 11.02 15.00 8.40
N ASN A 124 10.55 15.48 9.55
CA ASN A 124 10.17 16.88 9.79
C ASN A 124 9.08 17.42 8.84
N THR A 125 8.36 16.55 8.13
CA THR A 125 7.28 16.97 7.21
C THR A 125 6.05 16.12 7.50
N PRO A 126 5.12 16.58 8.36
CA PRO A 126 3.93 15.80 8.71
C PRO A 126 3.12 15.51 7.44
N ASN A 127 2.42 14.38 7.42
CA ASN A 127 1.54 13.93 6.33
C ASN A 127 2.23 13.59 5.01
N ILE A 128 3.56 13.76 4.89
CA ILE A 128 4.30 13.38 3.68
C ILE A 128 4.97 12.03 3.89
N PHE A 129 4.79 11.13 2.93
CA PHE A 129 5.31 9.76 2.97
C PHE A 129 6.03 9.43 1.66
N TYR A 130 7.20 8.81 1.77
CA TYR A 130 7.85 8.14 0.65
C TYR A 130 7.36 6.69 0.61
N LEU A 131 6.63 6.33 -0.42
CA LEU A 131 6.32 4.96 -0.78
C LEU A 131 7.40 4.45 -1.72
N PHE A 132 8.29 3.60 -1.22
CA PHE A 132 9.21 2.83 -2.04
C PHE A 132 8.49 1.60 -2.59
N HIS A 133 8.68 1.33 -3.87
CA HIS A 133 8.05 0.19 -4.52
C HIS A 133 8.94 -0.42 -5.60
N ILE A 134 8.84 -1.75 -5.75
CA ILE A 134 9.64 -2.51 -6.71
C ILE A 134 8.87 -2.64 -8.01
N ARG A 135 9.41 -2.03 -9.06
CA ARG A 135 8.96 -2.23 -10.43
C ARG A 135 9.67 -3.42 -11.04
N SER A 136 8.89 -4.38 -11.52
CA SER A 136 9.32 -5.56 -12.26
C SER A 136 9.14 -5.34 -13.77
N ALA A 137 9.96 -6.00 -14.58
CA ALA A 137 9.80 -6.05 -16.04
C ALA A 137 10.04 -7.46 -16.57
N TYR A 138 9.46 -7.77 -17.74
CA TYR A 138 9.79 -8.98 -18.48
C TYR A 138 11.21 -8.87 -19.07
N ASP A 139 11.97 -9.97 -19.04
CA ASP A 139 13.20 -10.08 -19.82
C ASP A 139 12.83 -10.52 -21.25
N PRO A 140 13.05 -9.67 -22.28
CA PRO A 140 12.65 -9.99 -23.64
C PRO A 140 13.50 -11.08 -24.30
N ILE A 141 14.65 -11.49 -23.73
CA ILE A 141 15.61 -12.37 -24.41
C ILE A 141 15.53 -13.83 -23.95
N LEU A 142 14.93 -14.13 -22.81
CA LEU A 142 14.78 -15.49 -22.30
C LEU A 142 13.41 -15.58 -21.64
N GLY A 143 12.74 -16.74 -21.67
CA GLY A 143 11.50 -17.00 -20.92
C GLY A 143 11.72 -16.98 -19.40
N ALA A 144 12.33 -15.91 -18.89
CA ALA A 144 12.67 -15.67 -17.52
C ALA A 144 11.38 -15.40 -16.74
N PRO A 145 11.29 -15.92 -15.50
CA PRO A 145 10.14 -15.68 -14.66
C PRO A 145 9.99 -14.18 -14.32
N TYR A 146 8.78 -13.79 -13.93
CA TYR A 146 8.50 -12.47 -13.35
C TYR A 146 9.55 -12.09 -12.30
N GLY A 147 10.06 -10.85 -12.36
CA GLY A 147 11.01 -10.32 -11.38
C GLY A 147 12.49 -10.54 -11.70
N ALA A 148 12.84 -10.94 -12.93
CA ALA A 148 14.24 -11.02 -13.36
C ALA A 148 14.90 -9.63 -13.49
N LEU A 149 14.12 -8.62 -13.86
CA LEU A 149 14.53 -7.22 -13.92
C LEU A 149 13.70 -6.43 -12.91
N ILE A 150 14.36 -5.89 -11.88
CA ILE A 150 13.71 -5.08 -10.85
C ILE A 150 14.36 -3.71 -10.73
N GLN A 151 13.53 -2.69 -10.51
CA GLN A 151 13.95 -1.32 -10.26
C GLN A 151 13.26 -0.82 -8.98
N LEU A 152 14.03 -0.23 -8.07
CA LEU A 152 13.47 0.50 -6.94
C LEU A 152 13.00 1.87 -7.41
N LEU A 153 11.72 2.14 -7.21
CA LEU A 153 11.11 3.44 -7.43
C LEU A 153 10.61 4.00 -6.10
N TYR A 154 10.36 5.31 -6.08
CA TYR A 154 9.59 5.94 -5.02
C TYR A 154 8.45 6.79 -5.58
N THR A 155 7.41 6.91 -4.77
CA THR A 155 6.23 7.76 -4.98
C THR A 155 6.00 8.54 -3.69
N VAL A 156 5.64 9.82 -3.79
CA VAL A 156 5.39 10.69 -2.63
C VAL A 156 3.89 10.84 -2.44
N VAL A 157 3.41 10.47 -1.26
CA VAL A 157 2.03 10.63 -0.82
C VAL A 157 1.94 11.81 0.14
N ASP A 158 1.04 12.74 -0.11
CA ASP A 158 0.62 13.77 0.84
C ASP A 158 -0.78 13.43 1.36
N SER A 159 -0.87 12.95 2.60
CA SER A 159 -2.15 12.52 3.19
C SER A 159 -3.06 13.68 3.62
N ALA A 160 -2.59 14.93 3.58
CA ALA A 160 -3.40 16.09 3.94
C ALA A 160 -4.20 16.66 2.76
N GLN A 161 -3.82 16.32 1.52
CA GLN A 161 -4.53 16.75 0.32
C GLN A 161 -5.93 16.14 0.22
N ASN A 162 -6.73 16.66 -0.73
CA ASN A 162 -8.06 16.15 -1.04
C ASN A 162 -8.95 15.99 0.22
N GLU A 163 -9.03 17.05 1.01
CA GLU A 163 -9.83 17.10 2.25
C GLU A 163 -9.43 16.01 3.28
N GLY A 164 -8.15 15.62 3.29
CA GLY A 164 -7.61 14.58 4.18
C GLY A 164 -7.74 13.15 3.64
N ASN A 165 -8.19 12.98 2.40
CA ASN A 165 -8.19 11.68 1.71
C ASN A 165 -6.84 11.38 1.02
N GLY A 166 -5.95 12.36 0.95
CA GLY A 166 -4.62 12.24 0.39
C GLY A 166 -4.55 12.32 -1.13
N SER A 167 -3.34 12.58 -1.62
CA SER A 167 -2.99 12.64 -3.03
C SER A 167 -1.54 12.20 -3.25
N VAL A 168 -1.28 11.58 -4.39
CA VAL A 168 0.08 11.32 -4.86
C VAL A 168 0.62 12.57 -5.56
N VAL A 169 1.71 13.13 -5.04
CA VAL A 169 2.30 14.40 -5.51
C VAL A 169 3.56 14.23 -6.36
N GLU A 170 4.25 13.09 -6.23
CA GLU A 170 5.33 12.65 -7.12
C GLU A 170 5.16 11.14 -7.34
N LYS A 171 5.34 10.64 -8.56
CA LYS A 171 5.03 9.24 -8.90
C LYS A 171 6.14 8.60 -9.71
N ASN A 172 6.47 7.34 -9.39
CA ASN A 172 7.39 6.51 -10.15
C ASN A 172 8.79 7.13 -10.35
N MET A 173 9.27 7.87 -9.35
CA MET A 173 10.59 8.48 -9.37
C MET A 173 11.66 7.41 -9.15
N SER A 174 12.80 7.52 -9.83
CA SER A 174 13.93 6.61 -9.58
C SER A 174 14.52 6.90 -8.21
N ALA A 175 14.68 5.86 -7.38
CA ALA A 175 15.29 5.94 -6.05
C ALA A 175 16.82 5.91 -6.10
#